data_AF-A0A2M8Z6Y1-F1
#
_entry.id   AF-A0A2M8Z6Y1-F1
#
_cell.length_a   1.000
_cell.length_b   1.000
_cell.length_c   1.000
_cell.angle_alpha   90.00
_cell.angle_beta   90.00
_cell.angle_gamma   90.00
#
_symmetry.space_group_name_H-M   'P 1'
#
loop_
_entity.id
_entity.type
_entity.pdbx_description
1 polymer ?
#
loop_
_entity_poly.entity_id
_entity_poly.type
_entity_poly.pdbx_seq_one_letter_code
_entity_poly.pdbx_strand_id
1 'polypeptide(L)'
;MYEALTEYITKLDRSEYGKWHVDTEHKGTEDDPIQMPFVGYERTVIDLERAIYDFVDSHSEMELTKYGEILEQNGLEWGTESMEKADVRGLDGRAVMALLVGALRADRFCEGAFLGFLKSGAMLRWLQRLKGIDEK
;
A
#
# COMPACT_ATOMS: atom_id res chain seq x y z
N MET A 1 -2.25 -3.42 18.92
CA MET A 1 -3.09 -4.06 17.88
C MET A 1 -2.35 -4.11 16.54
N TYR A 2 -1.66 -3.04 16.16
CA TYR A 2 -1.00 -2.88 14.86
C TYR A 2 0.53 -3.07 14.94
N GLU A 3 1.07 -3.66 16.01
CA GLU A 3 2.51 -3.77 16.26
C GLU A 3 3.25 -4.49 15.12
N ALA A 4 2.65 -5.54 14.56
CA ALA A 4 3.19 -6.29 13.42
C ALA A 4 3.32 -5.46 12.14
N LEU A 5 2.50 -4.41 11.97
CA LEU A 5 2.57 -3.48 10.84
C LEU A 5 3.51 -2.32 11.15
N THR A 6 3.44 -1.78 12.36
CA THR A 6 4.18 -0.56 12.76
C THR A 6 5.67 -0.80 12.94
N GLU A 7 6.13 -2.06 13.09
CA GLU A 7 7.56 -2.38 13.01
C GLU A 7 8.19 -2.05 11.65
N TYR A 8 7.41 -1.94 10.56
CA TYR A 8 7.91 -1.56 9.24
C TYR A 8 8.24 -0.08 9.11
N ILE A 9 7.82 0.78 10.04
CA ILE A 9 8.16 2.21 10.05
C ILE A 9 9.67 2.42 9.95
N THR A 10 10.44 1.68 10.76
CA THR A 10 11.91 1.79 10.79
C THR A 10 12.57 1.01 9.64
N LYS A 11 11.93 -0.04 9.13
CA LYS A 11 12.44 -0.86 8.02
C LYS A 11 12.32 -0.11 6.68
N LEU A 12 11.24 0.63 6.47
CA LEU A 12 10.99 1.43 5.26
C LEU A 12 11.85 2.69 5.18
N ASP A 13 12.24 3.28 6.31
CA ASP A 13 13.08 4.50 6.37
C ASP A 13 14.49 4.28 5.80
N ARG A 14 14.93 3.02 5.68
CA ARG A 14 16.30 2.65 5.31
C ARG A 14 16.41 1.91 3.98
N SER A 15 15.30 1.69 3.28
CA SER A 15 15.24 0.81 2.11
C SER A 15 14.89 1.56 0.84
N GLU A 16 15.50 1.16 -0.28
CA GLU A 16 14.86 1.35 -1.58
C GLU A 16 13.55 0.53 -1.60
N TYR A 17 12.50 1.03 -2.27
CA TYR A 17 11.20 0.36 -2.26
C TYR A 17 11.04 -0.66 -3.40
N GLY A 18 11.68 -0.40 -4.53
CA GLY A 18 11.60 -1.23 -5.73
C GLY A 18 12.07 -0.49 -6.97
N LYS A 19 12.26 -1.22 -8.06
CA LYS A 19 12.80 -0.71 -9.33
C LYS A 19 11.90 -1.11 -10.50
N TRP A 20 11.78 -0.20 -11.45
CA TRP A 20 11.12 -0.49 -12.72
C TRP A 20 12.00 -1.39 -13.58
N HIS A 21 11.41 -2.48 -14.06
CA HIS A 21 11.96 -3.32 -15.10
C HIS A 21 11.22 -3.01 -16.39
N VAL A 22 11.96 -2.52 -17.39
CA VAL A 22 11.43 -2.18 -18.71
C VAL A 22 12.17 -3.03 -19.72
N ASP A 23 11.43 -3.80 -20.49
CA ASP A 23 11.99 -4.55 -21.60
C ASP A 23 12.39 -3.60 -22.74
N THR A 24 13.67 -3.62 -23.09
CA THR A 24 14.23 -2.84 -24.19
C THR A 24 14.84 -3.73 -25.27
N GLU A 25 14.73 -5.06 -25.12
CA GLU A 25 15.39 -6.05 -25.97
C GLU A 25 14.43 -6.61 -27.04
N HIS A 26 13.16 -6.84 -26.68
CA HIS A 26 12.17 -7.46 -27.56
C HIS A 26 11.42 -6.44 -28.42
N LYS A 27 10.98 -6.87 -29.61
CA LYS A 27 10.34 -5.98 -30.61
C LYS A 27 8.84 -5.77 -30.41
N GLY A 28 8.18 -6.58 -29.58
CA GLY A 28 6.73 -6.52 -29.39
C GLY A 28 5.93 -7.12 -30.54
N THR A 29 6.52 -8.04 -31.31
CA THR A 29 5.82 -8.79 -32.38
C THR A 29 5.28 -10.13 -31.86
N GLU A 30 4.43 -10.81 -32.62
CA GLU A 30 3.90 -12.14 -32.24
C GLU A 30 5.03 -13.17 -31.98
N ASP A 31 6.06 -13.18 -32.84
CA ASP A 31 7.21 -14.07 -32.72
C ASP A 31 8.31 -13.56 -31.74
N ASP A 32 8.16 -12.33 -31.21
CA ASP A 32 9.13 -11.67 -30.33
C ASP A 32 8.41 -10.69 -29.39
N PRO A 33 7.58 -11.21 -28.45
CA PRO A 33 6.69 -10.38 -27.64
C PRO A 33 7.48 -9.58 -26.60
N ILE A 34 7.00 -8.38 -26.30
CA ILE A 34 7.58 -7.53 -25.26
C ILE A 34 7.03 -7.92 -23.90
N GLN A 35 7.90 -7.97 -22.89
CA GLN A 35 7.44 -8.02 -21.51
C GLN A 35 6.96 -6.64 -21.07
N MET A 36 5.70 -6.56 -20.64
CA MET A 36 5.15 -5.31 -20.12
C MET A 36 5.95 -4.83 -18.90
N PRO A 37 6.22 -3.52 -18.76
CA PRO A 37 6.95 -2.98 -17.62
C PRO A 37 6.32 -3.37 -16.30
N PHE A 38 7.15 -3.67 -15.31
CA PHE A 38 6.70 -4.04 -13.96
C PHE A 38 7.68 -3.54 -12.90
N VAL A 39 7.21 -3.46 -11.66
CA VAL A 39 8.02 -3.10 -10.51
C VAL A 39 8.54 -4.36 -9.82
N GLY A 40 9.87 -4.47 -9.72
CA GLY A 40 10.53 -5.42 -8.83
C GLY A 40 10.62 -4.81 -7.43
N TYR A 41 9.76 -5.25 -6.51
CA TYR A 41 9.74 -4.79 -5.13
C TYR A 41 10.86 -5.39 -4.29
N GLU A 42 11.43 -4.56 -3.40
CA GLU A 42 12.40 -5.01 -2.41
C GLU A 42 11.76 -5.93 -1.38
N ARG A 43 12.57 -6.78 -0.75
CA ARG A 43 12.06 -7.81 0.17
C ARG A 43 11.23 -7.23 1.32
N THR A 44 11.67 -6.10 1.89
CA THR A 44 10.95 -5.40 2.95
C THR A 44 9.54 -4.98 2.53
N VAL A 45 9.36 -4.57 1.27
CA VAL A 45 8.05 -4.15 0.75
C VAL A 45 7.14 -5.37 0.55
N ILE A 46 7.68 -6.47 0.03
CA ILE A 46 6.95 -7.74 -0.10
C ILE A 46 6.51 -8.26 1.28
N ASP A 47 7.37 -8.18 2.29
CA ASP A 47 7.05 -8.62 3.64
C ASP A 47 6.00 -7.70 4.30
N LEU A 48 6.02 -6.39 4.04
CA LEU A 48 4.96 -5.46 4.46
C LEU A 48 3.61 -5.80 3.81
N GLU A 49 3.59 -6.04 2.49
CA GLU A 49 2.38 -6.45 1.78
C GLU A 49 1.75 -7.70 2.43
N ARG A 50 2.58 -8.71 2.71
CA ARG A 50 2.15 -9.94 3.40
C ARG A 50 1.59 -9.64 4.78
N ALA A 51 2.28 -8.82 5.57
CA ALA A 51 1.81 -8.44 6.90
C ALA A 51 0.45 -7.73 6.87
N ILE A 52 0.19 -6.89 5.85
CA ILE A 52 -1.12 -6.25 5.66
C ILE A 52 -2.20 -7.31 5.35
N TYR A 53 -1.94 -8.27 4.46
CA TYR A 53 -2.90 -9.33 4.16
C TYR A 53 -3.14 -10.26 5.37
N ASP A 54 -2.09 -10.67 6.07
CA ASP A 54 -2.20 -11.48 7.28
C ASP A 54 -3.04 -10.76 8.35
N PHE A 55 -2.90 -9.43 8.46
CA PHE A 55 -3.75 -8.61 9.33
C PHE A 55 -5.21 -8.63 8.88
N VAL A 56 -5.48 -8.44 7.59
CA VAL A 56 -6.84 -8.48 7.02
C VAL A 56 -7.52 -9.81 7.29
N ASP A 57 -6.79 -10.92 7.12
CA ASP A 57 -7.32 -12.28 7.29
C ASP A 57 -7.59 -12.61 8.77
N SER A 58 -6.80 -12.04 9.68
CA SER A 58 -6.96 -12.24 11.14
C SER A 58 -7.98 -11.32 11.80
N HIS A 59 -8.40 -10.23 11.15
CA HIS A 59 -9.30 -9.21 11.70
C HIS A 59 -10.56 -9.01 10.84
N SER A 60 -11.26 -10.12 10.58
CA SER A 60 -12.47 -10.13 9.74
C SER A 60 -13.58 -9.17 10.23
N GLU A 61 -13.63 -8.87 11.52
CA GLU A 61 -14.56 -7.92 12.14
C GLU A 61 -14.39 -6.48 11.64
N MET A 62 -13.23 -6.15 11.05
CA MET A 62 -12.98 -4.84 10.46
C MET A 62 -13.56 -4.69 9.04
N GLU A 63 -14.01 -5.79 8.42
CA GLU A 63 -14.58 -5.85 7.07
C GLU A 63 -13.73 -5.14 5.99
N LEU A 64 -12.39 -5.28 6.07
CA LEU A 64 -11.45 -4.55 5.20
C LEU A 64 -11.54 -4.93 3.70
N THR A 65 -12.31 -5.97 3.35
CA THR A 65 -12.68 -6.26 1.96
C THR A 65 -13.55 -5.16 1.34
N LYS A 66 -14.24 -4.37 2.18
CA LYS A 66 -15.05 -3.19 1.79
C LYS A 66 -14.27 -1.88 1.93
N TYR A 67 -12.95 -1.90 1.78
CA TYR A 67 -12.08 -0.73 1.95
C TYR A 67 -12.58 0.53 1.19
N GLY A 68 -13.15 0.38 -0.01
CA GLY A 68 -13.73 1.51 -0.76
C GLY A 68 -14.88 2.22 -0.01
N GLU A 69 -15.83 1.45 0.54
CA GLU A 69 -16.95 1.98 1.34
C GLU A 69 -16.43 2.60 2.65
N ILE A 70 -15.43 1.99 3.27
CA ILE A 70 -14.81 2.50 4.50
C ILE A 70 -14.14 3.85 4.23
N LEU A 71 -13.40 3.97 3.12
CA LEU A 71 -12.80 5.23 2.69
C LEU A 71 -13.88 6.29 2.47
N GLU A 72 -14.94 5.97 1.73
CA GLU A 72 -16.03 6.89 1.42
C GLU A 72 -16.74 7.40 2.69
N GLN A 73 -17.03 6.51 3.65
CA GLN A 73 -17.60 6.86 4.95
C GLN A 73 -16.72 7.81 5.77
N ASN A 74 -15.41 7.81 5.51
CA ASN A 74 -14.43 8.70 6.12
C ASN A 74 -14.11 9.92 5.24
N GLY A 75 -14.91 10.17 4.19
CA GLY A 75 -14.75 11.32 3.30
C GLY A 75 -13.57 11.21 2.34
N LEU A 76 -13.11 9.99 2.04
CA LEU A 76 -11.98 9.72 1.17
C LEU A 76 -12.43 8.95 -0.07
N GLU A 77 -12.02 9.42 -1.24
CA GLU A 77 -12.19 8.67 -2.49
C GLU A 77 -11.05 7.64 -2.63
N TRP A 78 -11.37 6.46 -3.17
CA TRP A 78 -10.36 5.48 -3.58
C TRP A 78 -9.68 5.89 -4.90
N GLY A 79 -8.80 6.89 -4.79
CA GLY A 79 -7.97 7.39 -5.88
C GLY A 79 -6.61 7.82 -5.37
N THR A 80 -5.56 7.67 -6.19
CA THR A 80 -4.16 7.89 -5.78
C THR A 80 -3.95 9.25 -5.11
N GLU A 81 -4.41 10.32 -5.74
CA GLU A 81 -4.23 11.69 -5.21
C GLU A 81 -4.99 11.90 -3.89
N SER A 82 -6.25 11.46 -3.83
CA SER A 82 -7.11 11.54 -2.64
C SER A 82 -6.46 10.84 -1.45
N MET A 83 -6.05 9.57 -1.65
CA MET A 83 -5.45 8.76 -0.61
C MET A 83 -4.10 9.30 -0.15
N GLU A 84 -3.24 9.67 -1.10
CA GLU A 84 -1.90 10.18 -0.80
C GLU A 84 -1.97 11.44 0.09
N LYS A 85 -2.94 12.33 -0.18
CA LYS A 85 -3.11 13.61 0.51
C LYS A 85 -4.01 13.52 1.76
N ALA A 86 -4.53 12.34 2.10
CA ALA A 86 -5.45 12.16 3.22
C ALA A 86 -4.88 12.67 4.55
N ASP A 87 -5.65 13.48 5.28
CA ASP A 87 -5.32 13.88 6.66
C ASP A 87 -5.70 12.77 7.64
N VAL A 88 -4.73 11.94 7.99
CA VAL A 88 -4.97 10.74 8.80
C VAL A 88 -5.07 11.01 10.31
N ARG A 89 -4.87 12.25 10.79
CA ARG A 89 -4.85 12.56 12.23
C ARG A 89 -6.16 12.21 12.95
N GLY A 90 -7.28 12.41 12.27
CA GLY A 90 -8.62 12.13 12.78
C GLY A 90 -9.14 10.72 12.47
N LEU A 91 -8.48 9.98 11.58
CA LEU A 91 -8.93 8.66 11.15
C LEU A 91 -8.72 7.61 12.23
N ASP A 92 -9.68 6.70 12.39
CA ASP A 92 -9.54 5.54 13.25
C ASP A 92 -8.70 4.44 12.59
N GLY A 93 -8.44 3.36 13.32
CA GLY A 93 -7.60 2.27 12.81
C GLY A 93 -8.22 1.56 11.60
N ARG A 94 -9.55 1.48 11.53
CA ARG A 94 -10.27 0.85 10.42
C ARG A 94 -10.12 1.65 9.13
N ALA A 95 -10.27 2.97 9.20
CA ALA A 95 -10.06 3.87 8.08
C ALA A 95 -8.61 3.87 7.59
N VAL A 96 -7.63 3.83 8.51
CA VAL A 96 -6.21 3.77 8.15
C VAL A 96 -5.84 2.42 7.54
N MET A 97 -6.39 1.32 8.05
CA MET A 97 -6.23 0.00 7.41
C MET A 97 -6.87 -0.04 6.02
N ALA A 98 -8.01 0.62 5.81
CA ALA A 98 -8.63 0.74 4.49
C ALA A 98 -7.75 1.51 3.49
N LEU A 99 -6.97 2.52 3.93
CA LEU A 99 -5.97 3.18 3.09
C LEU A 99 -4.85 2.21 2.68
N LEU A 100 -4.31 1.42 3.62
CA LEU A 100 -3.27 0.44 3.34
C LEU A 100 -3.74 -0.62 2.34
N VAL A 101 -4.94 -1.17 2.54
CA VAL A 101 -5.54 -2.14 1.62
C VAL A 101 -5.82 -1.48 0.27
N GLY A 102 -6.41 -0.29 0.25
CA GLY A 102 -6.69 0.45 -0.98
C GLY A 102 -5.44 0.69 -1.83
N ALA A 103 -4.28 0.92 -1.20
CA ALA A 103 -3.01 1.10 -1.89
C ALA A 103 -2.50 -0.20 -2.54
N LEU A 104 -2.55 -1.33 -1.82
CA LEU A 104 -2.22 -2.65 -2.38
C LEU A 104 -3.18 -3.03 -3.53
N ARG A 105 -4.46 -2.66 -3.40
CA ARG A 105 -5.46 -2.93 -4.44
C ARG A 105 -5.25 -2.07 -5.67
N ALA A 106 -4.85 -0.80 -5.51
CA ALA A 106 -4.56 0.09 -6.64
C ALA A 106 -3.45 -0.46 -7.55
N ASP A 107 -2.44 -1.12 -6.98
CA ASP A 107 -1.32 -1.72 -7.74
C ASP A 107 -1.77 -2.83 -8.70
N ARG A 108 -2.82 -3.57 -8.33
CA ARG A 108 -3.40 -4.59 -9.21
C ARG A 108 -4.12 -4.01 -10.44
N PHE A 109 -4.46 -2.72 -10.41
CA PHE A 109 -5.09 -2.02 -11.53
C PHE A 109 -4.12 -1.12 -12.30
N CYS A 110 -3.08 -0.62 -11.62
CA CYS A 110 -2.08 0.24 -12.20
C CYS A 110 -0.71 -0.14 -11.61
N GLU A 111 0.08 -0.86 -12.42
CA GLU A 111 1.42 -1.30 -12.03
C GLU A 111 2.25 -0.12 -11.50
N GLY A 112 2.85 -0.31 -10.32
CA GLY A 112 3.65 0.71 -9.64
C GLY A 112 2.86 1.77 -8.88
N ALA A 113 1.54 1.68 -8.79
CA ALA A 113 0.74 2.56 -7.92
C ALA A 113 1.17 2.43 -6.44
N PHE A 114 1.44 1.21 -5.97
CA PHE A 114 1.92 0.98 -4.61
C PHE A 114 3.31 1.57 -4.39
N LEU A 115 4.18 1.52 -5.41
CA LEU A 115 5.48 2.19 -5.38
C LEU A 115 5.33 3.71 -5.25
N GLY A 116 4.32 4.28 -5.90
CA GLY A 116 3.95 5.69 -5.77
C GLY A 116 3.64 6.08 -4.32
N PHE A 117 2.77 5.32 -3.64
CA PHE A 117 2.40 5.57 -2.24
C PHE A 117 3.58 5.42 -1.25
N LEU A 118 4.49 4.49 -1.53
CA LEU A 118 5.72 4.34 -0.75
C LEU A 118 6.62 5.58 -0.93
N LYS A 119 6.86 6.00 -2.18
CA LYS A 119 7.73 7.14 -2.50
C LYS A 119 7.19 8.49 -2.03
N SER A 120 5.86 8.66 -1.98
CA SER A 120 5.24 9.87 -1.42
C SER A 120 5.23 9.92 0.12
N GLY A 121 5.70 8.84 0.77
CA GLY A 121 5.67 8.69 2.22
C GLY A 121 4.27 8.49 2.80
N ALA A 122 3.25 8.26 1.96
CA ALA A 122 1.88 8.04 2.41
C ALA A 122 1.80 6.80 3.31
N MET A 123 2.41 5.69 2.87
CA MET A 123 2.51 4.45 3.65
C MET A 123 3.11 4.68 5.04
N LEU A 124 4.19 5.46 5.13
CA LEU A 124 4.85 5.76 6.39
C LEU A 124 3.94 6.59 7.33
N ARG A 125 3.25 7.60 6.79
CA ARG A 125 2.28 8.40 7.56
C ARG A 125 1.15 7.54 8.12
N TRP A 126 0.63 6.60 7.32
CA TRP A 126 -0.46 5.71 7.72
C TRP A 126 0.00 4.73 8.81
N LEU A 127 1.18 4.12 8.67
CA LEU A 127 1.76 3.27 9.71
C LEU A 127 2.03 4.04 11.01
N GLN A 128 2.55 5.27 10.93
CA GLN A 128 2.74 6.13 12.10
C GLN A 128 1.41 6.46 12.79
N ARG A 129 0.33 6.65 12.01
CA ARG A 129 -1.00 6.86 12.58
C ARG A 129 -1.48 5.64 13.36
N LEU A 130 -1.32 4.43 12.81
CA LEU A 130 -1.66 3.18 13.51
C LEU A 130 -0.85 3.03 14.80
N LYS A 131 0.46 3.32 14.77
CA LYS A 131 1.31 3.31 15.97
C LYS A 131 0.77 4.26 17.05
N GLY A 132 0.40 5.47 16.67
CA GLY A 132 -0.20 6.45 17.58
C GLY A 132 -1.64 6.13 18.00
N ILE A 133 -2.27 5.06 17.49
CA ILE A 133 -3.53 4.52 18.01
C ILE A 133 -3.23 3.51 19.13
N ASP A 134 -2.22 2.65 18.95
CA ASP A 134 -1.82 1.65 19.95
C ASP A 134 -1.19 2.29 21.20
N GLU A 135 -0.50 3.42 21.05
CA GLU A 135 0.17 4.13 22.16
C GLU A 135 -0.77 5.03 22.99
N LYS A 136 -2.07 5.08 22.66
CA LYS A 136 -3.08 5.85 23.39
C LYS A 136 -3.82 5.00 24.42
#